data_AF-A0AAX2IL63-F1
#
_entry.id   AF-A0AAX2IL63-F1
#
_cell.length_a   1.000
_cell.length_b   1.000
_cell.length_c   1.000
_cell.angle_alpha   90.00
_cell.angle_beta   90.00
_cell.angle_gamma   90.00
#
_symmetry.space_group_name_H-M   'P 1'
#
loop_
_entity.id
_entity.type
_entity.pdbx_description
1 polymer ?
#
loop_
_entity_poly.entity_id
_entity_poly.type
_entity_poly.pdbx_seq_one_letter_code
_entity_poly.pdbx_strand_id
1 'polypeptide(L)'
;MKCGLLEKRKGEFDDEINIAAYVWYEKDWTHDDYDHAHHRYQLTYVEEGYQYFHIENKIYLVPQNHLILIPTGKKHHTQSEASTVNLMVILFKTVFDNDFYNKVHVFAAPPVLRDMSYGVCTLQSIQLSVLK
;
A
#
# COMPACT_ATOMS: atom_id res chain seq x y z
N MET A 1 -7.45 8.92 9.03
CA MET A 1 -7.10 8.78 7.59
C MET A 1 -6.47 7.41 7.47
N LYS A 2 -6.91 6.57 6.53
CA LYS A 2 -6.35 5.22 6.35
C LYS A 2 -5.85 5.06 4.93
N CYS A 3 -4.64 4.56 4.77
CA CYS A 3 -3.99 4.47 3.45
C CYS A 3 -4.03 5.83 2.73
N GLY A 4 -3.94 6.96 3.44
CA GLY A 4 -4.07 8.28 2.82
C GLY A 4 -5.48 8.64 2.30
N LEU A 5 -6.54 7.96 2.73
CA LEU A 5 -7.95 8.21 2.38
C LEU A 5 -8.79 8.65 3.58
N LEU A 6 -9.88 9.38 3.29
CA LEU A 6 -10.84 9.83 4.29
C LEU A 6 -11.99 8.83 4.44
N GLU A 7 -12.30 8.49 5.68
CA GLU A 7 -13.44 7.63 5.99
C GLU A 7 -14.75 8.44 5.85
N LYS A 8 -15.68 7.96 5.02
CA LYS A 8 -17.01 8.59 4.88
C LYS A 8 -18.04 7.89 5.76
N ARG A 9 -17.90 6.57 5.90
CA ARG A 9 -18.69 5.68 6.76
C ARG A 9 -17.76 4.61 7.29
N LYS A 10 -18.11 3.96 8.41
CA LYS A 10 -17.25 2.95 9.04
C LYS A 10 -16.84 1.87 8.03
N GLY A 11 -15.54 1.79 7.70
CA GLY A 11 -14.97 0.82 6.76
C GLY A 11 -15.06 1.19 5.28
N GLU A 12 -15.72 2.30 4.93
CA GLU A 12 -15.83 2.83 3.57
C GLU A 12 -14.97 4.09 3.42
N PHE A 13 -13.91 3.97 2.62
CA PHE A 13 -12.95 5.04 2.37
C PHE A 13 -13.14 5.56 0.95
N ASP A 14 -13.44 6.86 0.86
CA ASP A 14 -13.72 7.51 -0.41
C ASP A 14 -12.54 8.38 -0.85
N ASP A 15 -12.44 8.46 -2.15
CA ASP A 15 -11.43 9.21 -2.86
C ASP A 15 -12.07 10.41 -3.57
N GLU A 16 -12.26 11.49 -2.82
CA GLU A 16 -12.64 12.79 -3.40
C GLU A 16 -11.47 13.46 -4.11
N ILE A 17 -10.26 12.87 -4.07
CA ILE A 17 -9.06 13.45 -4.66
C ILE A 17 -9.00 13.07 -6.15
N ASN A 18 -9.21 14.05 -7.02
CA ASN A 18 -9.15 13.86 -8.47
C ASN A 18 -7.71 13.82 -9.01
N ILE A 19 -6.85 12.99 -8.40
CA ILE A 19 -5.50 12.69 -8.89
C ILE A 19 -5.39 11.21 -9.26
N ALA A 20 -4.61 10.93 -10.31
CA ALA A 20 -4.46 9.58 -10.86
C ALA A 20 -3.73 8.64 -9.90
N ALA A 21 -2.70 9.15 -9.22
CA ALA A 21 -1.92 8.43 -8.23
C ALA A 21 -1.30 9.38 -7.21
N TYR A 22 -1.00 8.89 -6.03
CA TYR A 22 -0.26 9.60 -4.97
C TYR A 22 0.45 8.61 -4.06
N VAL A 23 1.46 9.14 -3.37
CA VAL A 23 2.28 8.41 -2.42
C VAL A 23 2.01 8.97 -1.04
N TRP A 24 1.87 8.07 -0.08
CA TRP A 24 1.72 8.36 1.32
C TRP A 24 2.83 7.64 2.08
N TYR A 25 3.44 8.33 3.04
CA TYR A 25 4.51 7.79 3.84
C TYR A 25 4.15 7.89 5.32
N GLU A 26 4.19 6.76 6.01
CA GLU A 26 3.84 6.64 7.43
C GLU A 26 5.03 6.09 8.20
N LYS A 27 5.52 6.88 9.14
CA LYS A 27 6.42 6.41 10.18
C LYS A 27 5.61 5.93 11.37
N ASP A 28 6.12 4.90 12.03
CA ASP A 28 5.54 4.36 13.26
C ASP A 28 4.04 4.05 13.11
N TRP A 29 3.68 3.39 12.00
CA TRP A 29 2.30 3.05 11.66
C TRP A 29 1.62 2.28 12.79
N THR A 30 0.45 2.76 13.21
CA THR A 30 -0.37 2.12 14.24
C THR A 30 -1.55 1.42 13.58
N HIS A 31 -1.71 0.14 13.91
CA HIS A 31 -2.67 -0.75 13.25
C HIS A 31 -4.10 -0.42 13.61
N ASP A 32 -4.98 -0.67 12.66
CA ASP A 32 -6.42 -0.68 12.89
C ASP A 32 -6.91 -2.10 13.16
N ASP A 33 -8.02 -2.17 13.89
CA ASP A 33 -8.69 -3.38 14.34
C ASP A 33 -9.94 -3.73 13.50
N TYR A 34 -10.15 -3.08 12.35
CA TYR A 34 -11.29 -3.37 11.46
C TYR A 34 -11.01 -3.24 9.96
N ASP A 35 -11.71 -4.08 9.20
CA ASP A 35 -11.66 -4.14 7.73
C ASP A 35 -12.13 -2.84 7.06
N HIS A 36 -11.47 -2.51 5.96
CA HIS A 36 -11.89 -1.44 5.06
C HIS A 36 -11.64 -1.76 3.59
N ALA A 37 -12.27 -1.01 2.69
CA ALA A 37 -12.04 -1.11 1.25
C ALA A 37 -12.08 0.28 0.59
N HIS A 38 -11.44 0.40 -0.57
CA HIS A 38 -11.41 1.62 -1.37
C HIS A 38 -11.30 1.32 -2.86
N HIS A 39 -11.71 2.29 -3.70
CA HIS A 39 -11.74 2.19 -5.16
C HIS A 39 -10.39 2.47 -5.86
N ARG A 40 -9.28 2.30 -5.14
CA ARG A 40 -7.92 2.39 -5.68
C ARG A 40 -7.17 1.09 -5.50
N TYR A 41 -6.27 0.81 -6.44
CA TYR A 41 -5.23 -0.20 -6.26
C TYR A 41 -4.21 0.33 -5.26
N GLN A 42 -3.66 -0.57 -4.44
CA GLN A 42 -2.69 -0.22 -3.42
C GLN A 42 -1.40 -1.01 -3.61
N LEU A 43 -0.28 -0.30 -3.66
CA LEU A 43 1.06 -0.88 -3.57
C LEU A 43 1.71 -0.39 -2.29
N THR A 44 1.89 -1.28 -1.32
CA THR A 44 2.50 -0.96 -0.03
C THR A 44 3.90 -1.55 0.04
N TYR A 45 4.89 -0.70 0.33
CA TYR A 45 6.26 -1.08 0.65
C TYR A 45 6.45 -1.05 2.17
N VAL A 46 6.98 -2.14 2.73
CA VAL A 46 7.39 -2.21 4.14
C VAL A 46 8.85 -1.83 4.24
N GLU A 47 9.13 -0.59 4.63
CA GLU A 47 10.49 -0.06 4.77
C GLU A 47 11.16 -0.58 6.05
N GLU A 48 10.41 -0.67 7.15
CA GLU A 48 10.90 -1.12 8.45
C GLU A 48 9.87 -2.06 9.10
N GLY A 49 10.37 -3.08 9.81
CA GLY A 49 9.53 -4.06 10.51
C GLY A 49 8.93 -5.12 9.59
N TYR A 50 7.69 -5.49 9.86
CA TYR A 50 6.90 -6.42 9.03
C TYR A 50 5.42 -6.15 9.26
N GLN A 51 4.57 -6.65 8.36
CA GLN A 51 3.14 -6.39 8.41
C GLN A 51 2.34 -7.62 7.98
N TYR A 52 1.33 -8.00 8.77
CA TYR A 52 0.27 -8.90 8.34
C TYR A 52 -0.81 -8.08 7.61
N PHE A 53 -1.14 -8.49 6.39
CA PHE A 53 -2.28 -7.98 5.65
C PHE A 53 -3.37 -9.04 5.65
N HIS A 54 -4.45 -8.77 6.38
CA HIS A 54 -5.66 -9.58 6.33
C HIS A 54 -6.48 -9.08 5.15
N ILE A 55 -6.63 -9.91 4.10
CA ILE A 55 -7.34 -9.54 2.88
C ILE A 55 -8.35 -10.63 2.55
N GLU A 56 -9.63 -10.28 2.58
CA GLU A 56 -10.75 -11.22 2.44
C GLU A 56 -10.62 -12.42 3.41
N ASN A 57 -10.23 -13.59 2.90
CA ASN A 57 -10.08 -14.83 3.68
C ASN A 57 -8.63 -15.32 3.77
N LYS A 58 -7.65 -14.44 3.50
CA LYS A 58 -6.23 -14.78 3.48
C LYS A 58 -5.42 -13.78 4.30
N ILE A 59 -4.34 -14.28 4.90
CA ILE A 59 -3.36 -13.46 5.61
C ILE A 59 -2.05 -13.51 4.83
N TYR A 60 -1.51 -12.35 4.49
CA TYR A 60 -0.22 -12.20 3.82
C TYR A 60 0.77 -11.60 4.81
N LEU A 61 1.88 -12.30 5.07
CA LEU A 61 3.01 -11.73 5.79
C LEU A 61 3.91 -10.99 4.80
N VAL A 62 4.11 -9.71 5.01
CA VAL A 62 4.98 -8.86 4.19
C VAL A 62 6.15 -8.41 5.08
N PRO A 63 7.34 -9.00 4.92
CA PRO A 63 8.51 -8.61 5.71
C PRO A 63 9.11 -7.31 5.19
N GLN A 64 10.08 -6.77 5.94
CA GLN A 64 10.88 -5.63 5.51
C GLN A 64 11.42 -5.82 4.08
N ASN A 65 11.54 -4.70 3.35
CA ASN A 65 12.03 -4.65 1.98
C ASN A 65 11.18 -5.43 0.97
N HIS A 66 9.90 -5.65 1.27
CA HIS A 66 8.93 -6.26 0.36
C HIS A 66 7.77 -5.32 0.05
N LEU A 67 7.13 -5.62 -1.07
CA LEU A 67 5.96 -4.94 -1.59
C LEU A 67 4.77 -5.89 -1.52
N ILE A 68 3.59 -5.33 -1.27
CA ILE A 68 2.32 -5.98 -1.52
C ILE A 68 1.47 -5.14 -2.47
N LEU A 69 0.99 -5.75 -3.55
CA LEU A 69 -0.03 -5.18 -4.43
C LEU A 69 -1.39 -5.72 -4.01
N ILE A 70 -2.34 -4.84 -3.73
CA ILE A 70 -3.74 -5.15 -3.40
C ILE A 70 -4.63 -4.57 -4.50
N PRO A 71 -5.44 -5.41 -5.19
CA PRO A 71 -6.42 -4.93 -6.15
C PRO A 71 -7.47 -4.01 -5.53
N THR A 72 -8.04 -3.13 -6.36
CA THR A 72 -9.14 -2.24 -5.96
C THR A 72 -10.35 -3.00 -5.41
N GLY A 73 -11.06 -2.42 -4.44
CA GLY A 73 -12.28 -2.97 -3.84
C GLY A 73 -12.10 -4.15 -2.88
N LYS A 74 -10.87 -4.61 -2.64
CA LYS A 74 -10.60 -5.70 -1.70
C LYS A 74 -10.69 -5.23 -0.25
N LYS A 75 -11.53 -5.92 0.55
CA LYS A 75 -11.61 -5.68 2.01
C LYS A 75 -10.32 -6.13 2.68
N HIS A 76 -9.72 -5.25 3.46
CA HIS A 76 -8.50 -5.55 4.17
C HIS A 76 -8.29 -4.72 5.44
N HIS A 77 -7.40 -5.18 6.30
CA HIS A 77 -6.77 -4.40 7.38
C HIS A 77 -5.35 -4.91 7.62
N THR A 78 -4.56 -4.16 8.39
CA THR A 78 -3.17 -4.47 8.67
C THR A 78 -2.92 -4.63 10.16
N GLN A 79 -2.12 -5.62 10.55
CA GLN A 79 -1.68 -5.86 11.94
C GLN A 79 -0.17 -6.13 11.99
N SER A 80 0.54 -5.67 13.02
CA SER A 80 1.91 -6.10 13.30
C SER A 80 2.16 -6.16 14.80
N GLU A 81 3.10 -7.01 15.20
CA GLU A 81 3.65 -7.05 16.56
C GLU A 81 5.08 -6.45 16.60
N ALA A 82 5.54 -5.85 15.49
CA ALA A 82 6.81 -5.14 15.46
C ALA A 82 6.75 -3.85 16.29
N SER A 83 7.85 -3.50 16.95
CA SER A 83 7.95 -2.28 17.75
C SER A 83 7.76 -1.00 16.94
N THR A 84 8.16 -1.04 15.67
CA THR A 84 8.10 0.06 14.71
C THR A 84 7.78 -0.53 13.34
N VAL A 85 6.95 0.16 12.58
CA VAL A 85 6.63 -0.18 11.19
C VAL A 85 6.60 1.10 10.38
N ASN A 86 7.43 1.16 9.33
CA ASN A 86 7.45 2.26 8.38
C ASN A 86 6.93 1.78 7.03
N LEU A 87 5.94 2.48 6.50
CA LEU A 87 5.25 2.12 5.26
C LEU A 87 5.33 3.25 4.24
N MET A 88 5.54 2.87 2.98
CA MET A 88 5.22 3.73 1.84
C MET A 88 4.05 3.10 1.09
N VAL A 89 2.94 3.82 0.99
CA VAL A 89 1.71 3.37 0.34
C VAL A 89 1.49 4.20 -0.92
N ILE A 90 1.40 3.53 -2.06
CA ILE A 90 1.08 4.15 -3.34
C ILE A 90 -0.33 3.72 -3.73
N LEU A 91 -1.19 4.70 -3.98
CA LEU A 91 -2.56 4.47 -4.40
C LEU A 91 -2.79 5.03 -5.81
N PHE A 92 -3.42 4.23 -6.67
CA PHE A 92 -3.64 4.58 -8.08
C PHE A 92 -5.00 4.12 -8.61
N LYS A 93 -5.59 4.89 -9.53
CA LYS A 93 -6.93 4.66 -10.08
C LYS A 93 -6.99 3.61 -11.19
N THR A 94 -5.92 3.50 -11.97
CA THR A 94 -5.90 2.67 -13.20
C THR A 94 -4.63 1.83 -13.27
N VAL A 95 -4.76 0.69 -13.96
CA VAL A 95 -3.69 -0.27 -14.25
C VAL A 95 -3.77 -0.68 -15.70
N PHE A 96 -2.73 -1.34 -16.20
CA PHE A 96 -2.81 -2.02 -17.49
C PHE A 96 -3.81 -3.17 -17.42
N ASP A 97 -4.48 -3.44 -18.54
CA ASP A 97 -5.38 -4.58 -18.66
C ASP A 97 -4.56 -5.89 -18.72
N ASN A 98 -4.27 -6.42 -17.53
CA ASN A 98 -3.45 -7.59 -17.32
C ASN A 98 -3.87 -8.30 -16.02
N ASP A 99 -4.01 -9.63 -16.07
CA ASP A 99 -4.38 -10.48 -14.95
C ASP A 99 -3.49 -10.33 -13.70
N PHE A 100 -2.26 -9.86 -13.88
CA PHE A 100 -1.38 -9.51 -12.77
C PHE A 100 -2.08 -8.58 -11.78
N TYR A 101 -2.75 -7.52 -12.24
CA TYR A 101 -3.35 -6.51 -11.35
C TYR A 101 -4.65 -6.98 -10.69
N ASN A 102 -5.20 -8.13 -11.09
CA ASN A 102 -6.42 -8.71 -10.53
C ASN A 102 -6.15 -9.59 -9.29
N LYS A 103 -4.89 -9.77 -8.89
CA LYS A 103 -4.49 -10.65 -7.79
C LYS A 103 -3.65 -9.88 -6.76
N VAL A 104 -3.68 -10.37 -5.53
CA VAL A 104 -2.74 -9.93 -4.49
C VAL A 104 -1.38 -10.55 -4.78
N HIS A 105 -0.33 -9.73 -4.75
CA HIS A 105 1.06 -10.19 -4.92
C HIS A 105 1.92 -9.70 -3.79
N VAL A 106 2.83 -10.55 -3.31
CA VAL A 106 3.90 -10.17 -2.39
C VAL A 106 5.23 -10.48 -3.08
N PHE A 107 6.11 -9.48 -3.17
CA PHE A 107 7.40 -9.64 -3.85
C PHE A 107 8.47 -8.72 -3.25
N ALA A 108 9.73 -9.12 -3.38
CA ALA A 108 10.85 -8.32 -2.90
C ALA A 108 10.93 -6.97 -3.63
N ALA A 109 11.22 -5.90 -2.89
CA ALA A 109 11.39 -4.59 -3.47
C ALA A 109 12.68 -4.54 -4.31
N PRO A 110 12.62 -3.97 -5.53
CA PRO A 110 13.81 -3.75 -6.34
C PRO A 110 14.77 -2.81 -5.58
N PRO A 111 16.11 -2.98 -5.74
CA PRO A 111 17.10 -2.20 -4.99
C PRO A 111 16.88 -0.70 -5.05
N VAL A 112 16.50 -0.17 -6.21
CA VAL A 112 16.22 1.26 -6.41
C VAL A 112 15.14 1.81 -5.47
N LEU A 113 14.08 1.04 -5.20
CA LEU A 113 13.02 1.48 -4.27
C LEU A 113 13.52 1.52 -2.82
N ARG A 114 14.43 0.60 -2.45
CA ARG A 114 15.07 0.61 -1.13
C ARG A 114 15.98 1.83 -0.99
N ASP A 115 16.77 2.12 -2.02
CA ASP A 115 17.70 3.25 -2.01
C ASP A 115 16.96 4.59 -2.02
N MET A 116 15.80 4.66 -2.68
CA MET A 116 14.95 5.85 -2.67
C MET A 116 14.33 6.10 -1.29
N SER A 117 13.98 5.09 -0.50
CA SER A 117 13.38 5.33 0.82
C SER A 117 14.35 6.03 1.78
N TYR A 118 15.66 5.81 1.63
CA TYR A 118 16.72 6.54 2.36
C TYR A 118 16.95 7.98 1.87
N GLY A 119 16.46 8.37 0.69
CA GLY A 119 16.75 9.66 0.04
C GLY A 119 15.57 10.61 -0.18
N VAL A 120 14.32 10.19 0.06
CA VAL A 120 13.13 10.96 -0.33
C VAL A 120 12.73 11.97 0.76
N CYS A 121 13.47 13.08 0.81
CA CYS A 121 12.91 14.39 1.20
C CYS A 121 12.47 15.20 -0.06
N THR A 122 12.68 14.66 -1.26
CA THR A 122 12.34 15.36 -2.50
C THR A 122 12.16 14.36 -3.62
N LEU A 123 10.92 14.22 -4.12
CA LEU A 123 10.61 14.04 -5.55
C LEU A 123 9.09 13.83 -5.69
N GLN A 124 8.42 14.91 -6.08
CA GLN A 124 7.14 14.81 -6.79
C GLN A 124 7.37 14.02 -8.08
N SER A 125 6.37 13.21 -8.45
CA SER A 125 6.24 12.45 -9.71
C SER A 125 7.24 11.31 -9.95
N ILE A 126 6.87 10.10 -9.52
CA ILE A 126 7.42 8.85 -10.06
C ILE A 126 6.43 8.33 -11.11
N GLN A 127 6.85 8.34 -12.38
CA GLN A 127 6.21 7.57 -13.45
C GLN A 127 6.58 6.11 -13.23
N LEU A 128 5.63 5.26 -12.83
CA LEU A 128 5.85 3.81 -12.77
C LEU A 128 5.98 3.26 -14.19
N SER A 129 7.21 3.12 -14.66
CA SER A 129 7.56 2.47 -15.92
C SER A 129 8.56 1.33 -15.69
N VAL A 130 8.26 0.42 -14.77
CA VAL A 130 9.00 -0.85 -14.67
C VAL A 130 8.06 -1.99 -14.30
N LEU A 131 7.30 -2.47 -15.28
CA LEU A 131 6.83 -3.85 -15.39
C LEU A 131 6.64 -4.08 -16.89
N LYS A 132 7.67 -4.61 -17.55
CA LYS A 132 7.57 -5.20 -18.89
C LYS A 132 7.27 -6.68 -18.73
#